data_AF-A0A7Z0KZ62-F1
#
_entry.id   AF-A0A7Z0KZ62-F1
#
_cell.length_a   1.000
_cell.length_b   1.000
_cell.length_c   1.000
_cell.angle_alpha   90.00
_cell.angle_beta   90.00
_cell.angle_gamma   90.00
#
_symmetry.space_group_name_H-M   'P 1'
#
loop_
_entity.id
_entity.type
_entity.pdbx_description
1 polymer ?
#
loop_
_entity_poly.entity_id
_entity_poly.type
_entity_poly.pdbx_seq_one_letter_code
_entity_poly.pdbx_strand_id
1 'polypeptide(L)'
;RLVLFADGSIDAEASDQRRAAMTDPAKSRAAPKTPTAPKPKLKPVPEAAVASVGETLREEGLAAPVTSGGTTFLQARTANEVMKAQERRIRLQKLKGELVDRARAETLMFRLAREERDAWVTWPARVAALMASELSAALGEGITVEAAQMQKVLEAHVRAQLDSLADIRSGLG
;
A
#
# COMPACT_ATOMS: atom_id res chain seq x y z
N ARG A 1 35.52 54.22 13.05
CA ARG A 1 36.07 55.43 13.71
C ARG A 1 34.89 56.24 14.22
N LEU A 2 34.89 56.68 15.48
CA LEU A 2 33.78 57.44 16.08
C LEU A 2 33.75 58.87 15.53
N VAL A 3 32.56 59.42 15.38
CA VAL A 3 32.32 60.84 15.03
C VAL A 3 32.09 61.58 16.34
N LEU A 4 32.72 62.74 16.48
CA LEU A 4 32.59 63.61 17.65
C LEU A 4 31.96 64.94 17.23
N PHE A 5 31.20 65.56 18.13
CA PHE A 5 30.75 66.93 18.03
C PHE A 5 31.93 67.91 18.25
N ALA A 6 31.69 69.19 17.98
CA ALA A 6 32.72 70.25 18.11
C ALA A 6 33.22 70.45 19.55
N ASP A 7 32.42 70.04 20.53
CA ASP A 7 32.77 70.03 21.96
C ASP A 7 33.51 68.74 22.40
N GLY A 8 33.77 67.83 21.47
CA GLY A 8 34.47 66.55 21.71
C GLY A 8 33.57 65.43 22.22
N SER A 9 32.27 65.65 22.41
CA SER A 9 31.32 64.59 22.80
C SER A 9 31.01 63.65 21.61
N ILE A 10 30.62 62.40 21.88
CA ILE A 10 30.41 61.39 20.83
C ILE A 10 29.03 61.59 20.17
N ASP A 11 29.04 61.77 18.85
CA ASP A 11 27.83 61.70 18.04
C ASP A 11 27.54 60.23 17.68
N ALA A 12 26.68 59.61 18.47
CA ALA A 12 26.34 58.19 18.33
C ALA A 12 25.66 57.92 16.98
N GLU A 13 24.71 58.76 16.56
CA GLU A 13 23.94 58.56 15.34
C GLU A 13 24.81 58.72 14.09
N ALA A 14 25.62 59.79 14.01
CA ALA A 14 26.51 59.99 12.87
C ALA A 14 27.63 58.93 12.82
N SER A 15 28.08 58.45 13.98
CA SER A 15 29.05 57.36 14.09
C SER A 15 28.47 56.01 13.64
N ASP A 16 27.20 55.73 13.96
CA ASP A 16 26.49 54.53 13.51
C ASP A 16 26.24 54.57 11.99
N GLN A 17 25.79 55.70 11.45
CA GLN A 17 25.60 55.87 10.01
C GLN A 17 26.91 55.67 9.22
N ARG A 18 28.02 56.26 9.70
CA ARG A 18 29.32 56.12 9.05
C ARG A 18 29.85 54.68 9.12
N ARG A 19 29.58 53.96 10.22
CA ARG A 19 29.91 52.53 10.31
C ARG A 19 29.07 51.71 9.33
N ALA A 20 27.77 51.99 9.20
CA ALA A 20 26.90 51.30 8.27
C ALA A 20 27.35 51.49 6.81
N ALA A 21 27.74 52.71 6.42
CA ALA A 21 28.20 53.00 5.05
C ALA A 21 29.54 52.34 4.68
N MET A 22 30.41 52.08 5.65
CA MET A 22 31.76 51.52 5.44
C MET A 22 31.86 50.02 5.72
N THR A 23 30.77 49.37 6.13
CA THR A 23 30.76 47.94 6.49
C THR A 23 30.18 47.11 5.35
N ASP A 24 30.95 46.16 4.83
CA ASP A 24 30.50 45.16 3.85
C ASP A 24 29.33 44.33 4.43
N PRO A 25 28.14 44.37 3.80
CA PRO A 25 26.95 43.69 4.31
C PRO A 25 27.13 42.16 4.42
N ALA A 26 28.06 41.55 3.68
CA ALA A 26 28.35 40.12 3.75
C ALA A 26 29.21 39.71 4.96
N LYS A 27 29.90 40.66 5.62
CA LYS A 27 30.79 40.42 6.76
C LYS A 27 30.24 40.91 8.10
N SER A 28 29.03 41.45 8.11
CA SER A 28 28.30 41.88 9.29
C SER A 28 27.62 40.69 9.98
N ARG A 29 27.93 40.46 11.28
CA ARG A 29 27.09 39.61 12.14
C ARG A 29 25.75 40.32 12.27
N ALA A 30 24.72 39.77 11.65
CA ALA A 30 23.36 40.31 11.60
C ALA A 30 22.96 41.05 12.90
N ALA A 31 22.92 42.38 12.82
CA ALA A 31 22.37 43.25 13.85
C ALA A 31 20.86 42.95 14.02
N PRO A 32 20.26 43.23 15.19
CA PRO A 32 18.96 42.71 15.57
C PRO A 32 17.91 43.21 14.59
N LYS A 33 17.20 42.28 13.96
CA LYS A 33 16.15 42.60 13.01
C LYS A 33 15.01 43.33 13.74
N THR A 34 14.65 44.50 13.24
CA THR A 34 13.29 45.05 13.36
C THR A 34 12.26 43.95 13.06
N PRO A 35 11.07 43.97 13.69
CA PRO A 35 10.18 42.81 13.75
C PRO A 35 9.77 42.39 12.34
N THR A 36 10.50 41.40 11.83
CA THR A 36 10.24 40.79 10.54
C THR A 36 9.00 39.93 10.74
N ALA A 37 8.04 40.06 9.83
CA ALA A 37 6.82 39.26 9.77
C ALA A 37 7.10 37.78 10.13
N PRO A 38 6.21 37.11 10.88
CA PRO A 38 6.47 35.78 11.41
C PRO A 38 6.78 34.83 10.26
N LYS A 39 7.99 34.26 10.26
CA LYS A 39 8.33 33.11 9.42
C LYS A 39 7.23 32.06 9.62
N PRO A 40 6.65 31.48 8.56
CA PRO A 40 5.61 30.48 8.73
C PRO A 40 6.21 29.32 9.51
N LYS A 41 5.68 29.10 10.72
CA LYS A 41 5.99 27.90 11.52
C LYS A 41 5.60 26.72 10.63
N LEU A 42 6.59 25.99 10.12
CA LEU A 42 6.38 24.73 9.42
C LEU A 42 5.55 23.86 10.36
N LYS A 43 4.29 23.63 9.99
CA LYS A 43 3.39 22.80 10.78
C LYS A 43 4.07 21.45 10.96
N PRO A 44 4.18 20.92 12.20
CA PRO A 44 4.62 19.55 12.42
C PRO A 44 3.86 18.64 11.46
N VAL A 45 4.58 17.75 10.79
CA VAL A 45 3.96 16.76 9.91
C VAL A 45 2.94 16.01 10.77
N PRO A 46 1.66 15.95 10.36
CA PRO A 46 0.63 15.32 11.16
C PRO A 46 1.02 13.87 11.41
N GLU A 47 0.94 13.44 12.66
CA GLU A 47 1.30 12.11 13.12
C GLU A 47 0.59 11.01 12.32
N ALA A 48 -0.65 11.27 11.87
CA ALA A 48 -1.41 10.40 10.99
C ALA A 48 -0.74 10.13 9.62
N ALA A 49 -0.08 11.13 9.03
CA ALA A 49 0.64 10.96 7.76
C ALA A 49 1.95 10.19 7.94
N VAL A 50 2.50 10.16 9.15
CA VAL A 50 3.71 9.40 9.44
C VAL A 50 3.38 7.98 9.87
N ALA A 51 2.24 7.79 10.55
CA ALA A 51 1.67 6.48 10.83
C ALA A 51 1.37 5.71 9.55
N SER A 52 0.76 6.35 8.54
CA SER A 52 0.49 5.69 7.25
C SER A 52 1.76 5.31 6.48
N VAL A 53 2.82 6.13 6.56
CA VAL A 53 4.13 5.78 5.99
C VAL A 53 4.80 4.65 6.79
N GLY A 54 4.65 4.63 8.11
CA GLY A 54 5.11 3.53 8.95
C GLY A 54 4.36 2.22 8.71
N GLU A 55 3.06 2.29 8.42
CA GLU A 55 2.20 1.15 8.10
C GLU A 55 2.58 0.54 6.75
N THR A 56 2.71 1.37 5.69
CA THR A 56 3.16 0.93 4.37
C THR A 56 4.57 0.32 4.38
N LEU A 57 5.49 0.85 5.20
CA LEU A 57 6.82 0.25 5.38
C LEU A 57 6.75 -1.12 6.06
N ARG A 58 5.86 -1.29 7.05
CA ARG A 58 5.70 -2.53 7.81
C ARG A 58 4.98 -3.62 7.00
N GLU A 59 4.00 -3.25 6.18
CA GLU A 59 3.30 -4.16 5.25
C GLU A 59 4.25 -4.81 4.23
N GLU A 60 5.26 -4.06 3.78
CA GLU A 60 6.28 -4.53 2.83
C GLU A 60 7.53 -5.14 3.51
N GLY A 61 7.46 -5.37 4.83
CA GLY A 61 8.52 -6.05 5.61
C GLY A 61 9.75 -5.19 5.94
N LEU A 62 9.69 -3.86 5.77
CA LEU A 62 10.74 -2.94 6.19
C LEU A 62 10.51 -2.43 7.62
N ALA A 63 11.62 -2.17 8.33
CA ALA A 63 11.58 -1.60 9.66
C ALA A 63 11.03 -0.16 9.61
N ALA A 64 9.78 0.00 10.07
CA ALA A 64 9.21 1.32 10.33
C ALA A 64 10.00 1.99 11.48
N PRO A 65 10.40 3.27 11.35
CA PRO A 65 11.09 3.97 12.43
C PRO A 65 10.20 4.02 13.68
N VAL A 66 10.77 3.70 14.84
CA VAL A 66 10.04 3.66 16.12
C VAL A 66 9.52 5.06 16.45
N THR A 67 8.20 5.23 16.42
CA THR A 67 7.51 6.50 16.69
C THR A 67 7.21 6.65 18.18
N SER A 68 8.23 6.84 19.02
CA SER A 68 8.03 7.34 20.38
C SER A 68 8.60 8.75 20.48
N GLY A 69 7.73 9.77 20.36
CA GLY A 69 8.13 11.18 20.57
C GLY A 69 8.25 12.06 19.33
N GLY A 70 7.46 11.80 18.28
CA GLY A 70 7.41 12.62 17.06
C GLY A 70 8.54 12.31 16.08
N THR A 71 8.21 12.25 14.79
CA THR A 71 9.22 11.91 13.78
C THR A 71 10.10 13.11 13.47
N THR A 72 11.40 12.94 13.68
CA THR A 72 12.39 14.00 13.42
C THR A 72 12.43 14.31 11.92
N PHE A 73 12.69 15.57 11.54
CA PHE A 73 12.78 16.01 10.13
C PHE A 73 13.67 15.10 9.27
N LEU A 74 14.76 14.58 9.83
CA LEU A 74 15.64 13.64 9.14
C LEU A 74 14.92 12.31 8.81
N GLN A 75 14.12 11.78 9.73
CA GLN A 75 13.31 10.58 9.50
C GLN A 75 12.26 10.83 8.42
N ALA A 76 11.59 11.98 8.45
CA ALA A 76 10.61 12.36 7.43
C ALA A 76 11.25 12.50 6.04
N ARG A 77 12.48 13.05 5.96
CA ARG A 77 13.23 13.15 4.70
C ARG A 77 13.63 11.78 4.18
N THR A 78 14.16 10.91 5.03
CA THR A 78 14.52 9.54 4.65
C THR A 78 13.30 8.76 4.17
N ALA A 79 12.18 8.86 4.87
CA ALA A 79 10.93 8.22 4.48
C ALA A 79 10.42 8.72 3.12
N ASN A 80 10.48 10.03 2.87
CA ASN A 80 10.08 10.60 1.58
C ASN A 80 10.96 10.12 0.41
N GLU A 81 12.27 10.00 0.62
CA GLU A 81 13.18 9.46 -0.40
C GLU A 81 12.94 7.96 -0.65
N VAL A 82 12.66 7.17 0.39
CA VAL A 82 12.28 5.75 0.25
C VAL A 82 11.00 5.61 -0.57
N MET A 83 9.96 6.39 -0.24
CA MET A 83 8.69 6.34 -0.97
C MET A 83 8.84 6.78 -2.44
N LYS A 84 9.65 7.81 -2.71
CA LYS A 84 9.99 8.21 -4.10
C LYS A 84 10.73 7.11 -4.86
N ALA A 85 11.67 6.42 -4.21
CA ALA A 85 12.38 5.30 -4.81
C ALA A 85 11.43 4.13 -5.11
N GLN A 86 10.49 3.84 -4.21
CA GLN A 86 9.44 2.83 -4.42
C GLN A 86 8.51 3.19 -5.58
N GLU A 87 8.05 4.44 -5.66
CA GLU A 87 7.20 4.90 -6.76
C GLU A 87 7.90 4.72 -8.12
N ARG A 88 9.20 5.09 -8.19
CA ARG A 88 10.00 4.89 -9.39
C ARG A 88 10.17 3.41 -9.74
N ARG A 89 10.40 2.54 -8.74
CA ARG A 89 10.48 1.10 -8.92
C ARG A 89 9.18 0.53 -9.49
N ILE A 90 8.03 0.87 -8.90
CA ILE A 90 6.71 0.41 -9.37
C ILE A 90 6.44 0.96 -10.77
N ARG A 91 6.78 2.22 -11.05
CA ARG A 91 6.61 2.81 -12.38
C ARG A 91 7.46 2.10 -13.43
N LEU A 92 8.69 1.72 -13.10
CA LEU A 92 9.54 0.89 -13.98
C LEU A 92 8.93 -0.49 -14.21
N GLN A 93 8.39 -1.15 -13.18
CA GLN A 93 7.71 -2.43 -13.32
C GLN A 93 6.46 -2.33 -14.20
N LYS A 94 5.66 -1.27 -14.03
CA LYS A 94 4.49 -0.97 -14.88
C LYS A 94 4.90 -0.79 -16.34
N LEU A 95 5.93 0.02 -16.60
CA LEU A 95 6.42 0.26 -17.96
C LEU A 95 7.00 -1.00 -18.61
N LYS A 96 7.55 -1.92 -17.81
CA LYS A 96 8.03 -3.23 -18.27
C LYS A 96 6.92 -4.28 -18.43
N GLY A 97 5.70 -3.99 -17.99
CA GLY A 97 4.59 -4.96 -18.01
C GLY A 97 4.70 -6.06 -16.95
N GLU A 98 5.62 -5.94 -15.98
CA GLU A 98 5.93 -6.94 -14.94
C GLU A 98 5.16 -6.68 -13.63
N LEU A 99 4.01 -5.99 -13.69
CA LEU A 99 3.29 -5.61 -12.47
C LEU A 99 2.73 -6.82 -11.72
N VAL A 100 2.53 -7.94 -12.43
CA VAL A 100 2.08 -9.21 -11.86
C VAL A 100 3.12 -10.26 -12.17
N ASP A 101 3.55 -10.98 -11.12
CA ASP A 101 4.33 -12.20 -11.28
C ASP A 101 3.44 -13.27 -11.93
N ARG A 102 3.65 -13.46 -13.23
CA ARG A 102 2.90 -14.42 -14.03
C ARG A 102 3.00 -15.83 -13.49
N ALA A 103 4.19 -16.28 -13.06
CA ALA A 103 4.39 -17.63 -12.56
C ALA A 103 3.62 -17.86 -11.25
N ARG A 104 3.62 -16.85 -10.37
CA ARG A 104 2.81 -16.88 -9.14
C ARG A 104 1.32 -16.88 -9.46
N ALA A 105 0.86 -16.05 -10.39
CA ALA A 105 -0.54 -15.97 -10.79
C ALA A 105 -1.03 -17.31 -11.39
N GLU A 106 -0.24 -17.91 -12.29
CA GLU A 106 -0.54 -19.22 -12.86
C GLU A 106 -0.66 -20.29 -11.77
N THR A 107 0.29 -20.33 -10.84
CA THR A 107 0.27 -21.27 -9.70
C THR A 107 -1.01 -21.12 -8.86
N LEU A 108 -1.43 -19.89 -8.55
CA LEU A 108 -2.65 -19.62 -7.81
C LEU A 108 -3.90 -20.05 -8.59
N MET A 109 -3.94 -19.76 -9.89
CA MET A 109 -5.08 -20.16 -10.73
C MET A 109 -5.22 -21.67 -10.84
N PHE A 110 -4.13 -22.41 -11.01
CA PHE A 110 -4.17 -23.88 -11.02
C PHE A 110 -4.60 -24.46 -9.69
N ARG A 111 -4.15 -23.87 -8.57
CA ARG A 111 -4.59 -24.28 -7.23
C ARG A 111 -6.09 -24.08 -7.06
N LEU A 112 -6.59 -22.88 -7.35
CA LEU A 112 -8.02 -22.56 -7.26
C LEU A 112 -8.86 -23.47 -8.16
N ALA A 113 -8.43 -23.68 -9.41
CA ALA A 113 -9.14 -24.56 -10.33
C ALA A 113 -9.17 -26.01 -9.84
N ARG A 114 -8.12 -26.47 -9.16
CA ARG A 114 -8.08 -27.81 -8.57
C ARG A 114 -9.01 -27.92 -7.37
N GLU A 115 -8.99 -26.93 -6.47
CA GLU A 115 -9.89 -26.86 -5.32
C GLU A 115 -11.35 -26.93 -5.78
N GLU A 116 -11.70 -26.18 -6.82
CA GLU A 116 -13.04 -26.22 -7.42
C GLU A 116 -13.37 -27.59 -8.00
N ARG A 117 -12.45 -28.20 -8.77
CA ARG A 117 -12.66 -29.56 -9.31
C ARG A 117 -12.88 -30.57 -8.19
N ASP A 118 -12.04 -30.55 -7.16
CA ASP A 118 -12.13 -31.49 -6.04
C ASP A 118 -13.44 -31.27 -5.24
N ALA A 119 -13.92 -30.03 -5.14
CA ALA A 119 -15.22 -29.72 -4.54
C ALA A 119 -16.38 -30.35 -5.33
N TRP A 120 -16.35 -30.28 -6.67
CA TRP A 120 -17.36 -30.91 -7.54
C TRP A 120 -17.27 -32.44 -7.51
N VAL A 121 -16.07 -33.02 -7.55
CA VAL A 121 -15.88 -34.48 -7.51
C VAL A 121 -16.40 -35.09 -6.21
N THR A 122 -16.25 -34.39 -5.09
CA THR A 122 -16.72 -34.85 -3.77
C THR A 122 -18.18 -34.51 -3.49
N TRP A 123 -18.80 -33.62 -4.28
CA TRP A 123 -20.16 -33.15 -4.07
C TRP A 123 -21.24 -34.25 -4.15
N PRO A 124 -21.24 -35.17 -5.16
CA PRO A 124 -22.22 -36.25 -5.25
C PRO A 124 -22.37 -37.07 -3.97
N ALA A 125 -21.25 -37.42 -3.33
CA ALA A 125 -21.25 -38.20 -2.09
C ALA A 125 -21.92 -37.44 -0.92
N ARG A 126 -21.92 -36.11 -0.94
CA ARG A 126 -22.59 -35.29 0.10
C ARG A 126 -24.09 -35.13 -0.14
N VAL A 127 -24.52 -35.03 -1.40
CA VAL A 127 -25.92 -34.69 -1.73
C VAL A 127 -26.78 -35.88 -2.13
N ALA A 128 -26.20 -37.01 -2.53
CA ALA A 128 -26.96 -38.13 -3.09
C ALA A 128 -28.03 -38.68 -2.13
N ALA A 129 -27.71 -38.83 -0.85
CA ALA A 129 -28.68 -39.29 0.15
C ALA A 129 -29.82 -38.28 0.38
N LEU A 130 -29.49 -36.98 0.39
CA LEU A 130 -30.49 -35.90 0.53
C LEU A 130 -31.45 -35.91 -0.66
N MET A 131 -30.91 -35.90 -1.89
CA MET A 131 -31.70 -35.93 -3.12
C MET A 131 -32.52 -37.21 -3.24
N ALA A 132 -31.97 -38.37 -2.87
CA ALA A 132 -32.70 -39.64 -2.88
C ALA A 132 -33.88 -39.62 -1.91
N SER A 133 -33.70 -39.03 -0.73
CA SER A 133 -34.78 -38.89 0.27
C SER A 133 -35.88 -37.93 -0.19
N GLU A 134 -35.50 -36.78 -0.76
CA GLU A 134 -36.42 -35.79 -1.32
C GLU A 134 -37.26 -36.37 -2.46
N LEU A 135 -36.63 -37.11 -3.38
CA LEU A 135 -37.33 -37.77 -4.48
C LEU A 135 -38.26 -38.89 -4.00
N SER A 136 -37.81 -39.70 -3.03
CA SER A 136 -38.66 -40.76 -2.46
C SER A 136 -39.89 -40.17 -1.77
N ALA A 137 -39.75 -39.02 -1.10
CA ALA A 137 -40.87 -38.32 -0.49
C ALA A 137 -41.82 -37.70 -1.54
N ALA A 138 -41.28 -37.17 -2.64
CA ALA A 138 -42.07 -36.54 -3.69
C ALA A 138 -42.85 -37.53 -4.58
N LEU A 139 -42.30 -38.74 -4.80
CA LEU A 139 -42.87 -39.74 -5.70
C LEU A 139 -43.99 -40.58 -5.05
N GLY A 140 -44.20 -40.46 -3.73
CA GLY A 140 -45.29 -41.12 -3.01
C GLY A 140 -44.96 -42.53 -2.51
N GLU A 141 -45.95 -43.17 -1.87
CA GLU A 141 -45.77 -44.47 -1.23
C GLU A 141 -45.43 -45.58 -2.23
N GLY A 142 -44.37 -46.34 -1.93
CA GLY A 142 -43.93 -47.50 -2.72
C GLY A 142 -42.80 -47.22 -3.71
N ILE A 143 -42.44 -45.95 -3.96
CA ILE A 143 -41.30 -45.58 -4.82
C ILE A 143 -40.16 -45.09 -3.94
N THR A 144 -39.09 -45.89 -3.84
CA THR A 144 -37.87 -45.51 -3.12
C THR A 144 -36.72 -45.36 -4.09
N VAL A 145 -35.95 -44.28 -3.93
CA VAL A 145 -34.71 -44.04 -4.66
C VAL A 145 -33.56 -44.41 -3.76
N GLU A 146 -32.71 -45.34 -4.19
CA GLU A 146 -31.53 -45.74 -3.43
C GLU A 146 -30.42 -44.68 -3.51
N ALA A 147 -29.88 -44.28 -2.35
CA ALA A 147 -28.83 -43.25 -2.27
C ALA A 147 -27.55 -43.65 -3.03
N ALA A 148 -27.16 -44.93 -3.01
CA ALA A 148 -25.99 -45.42 -3.74
C ALA A 148 -26.17 -45.31 -5.26
N GLN A 149 -27.37 -45.64 -5.76
CA GLN A 149 -27.70 -45.51 -7.19
C GLN A 149 -27.75 -44.03 -7.61
N MET A 150 -28.34 -43.16 -6.77
CA MET A 150 -28.32 -41.71 -6.99
C MET A 150 -26.88 -41.17 -7.06
N GLN A 151 -26.02 -41.55 -6.12
CA GLN A 151 -24.61 -41.14 -6.11
C GLN A 151 -23.90 -41.55 -7.39
N LYS A 152 -24.05 -42.81 -7.82
CA LYS A 152 -23.42 -43.32 -9.04
C LYS A 152 -23.81 -42.53 -10.29
N VAL A 153 -25.11 -42.20 -10.42
CA VAL A 153 -25.62 -41.41 -11.55
C VAL A 153 -25.07 -39.98 -11.50
N LEU A 154 -25.11 -39.34 -10.33
CA LEU A 154 -24.56 -37.99 -10.15
C LEU A 154 -23.06 -37.93 -10.46
N GLU A 155 -22.27 -38.89 -9.97
CA GLU A 155 -20.83 -38.97 -10.26
C GLU A 155 -20.55 -39.08 -11.76
N ALA A 156 -21.32 -39.90 -12.48
CA ALA A 156 -21.16 -40.06 -13.92
C ALA A 156 -21.43 -38.73 -14.66
N HIS A 157 -22.53 -38.04 -14.32
CA HIS A 157 -22.88 -36.76 -14.95
C HIS A 157 -21.92 -35.63 -14.58
N VAL A 158 -21.49 -35.55 -13.32
CA VAL A 158 -20.51 -34.53 -12.89
C VAL A 158 -19.17 -34.74 -13.61
N ARG A 159 -18.70 -35.98 -13.72
CA ARG A 159 -17.45 -36.28 -14.46
C ARG A 159 -17.58 -35.91 -15.94
N ALA A 160 -18.65 -36.33 -16.61
CA ALA A 160 -18.90 -35.99 -18.00
C ALA A 160 -18.94 -34.46 -18.24
N GLN A 161 -19.54 -33.70 -17.31
CA GLN A 161 -19.55 -32.24 -17.39
C GLN A 161 -18.15 -31.64 -17.21
N LEU A 162 -17.36 -32.13 -16.25
CA LEU A 162 -15.99 -31.67 -16.04
C LEU A 162 -15.09 -31.98 -17.24
N ASP A 163 -15.28 -33.13 -17.90
CA ASP A 163 -14.55 -33.52 -19.11
C ASP A 163 -14.90 -32.60 -20.29
N SER A 164 -16.20 -32.32 -20.51
CA SER A 164 -16.66 -31.37 -21.54
C SER A 164 -16.06 -29.97 -21.37
N LEU A 165 -15.97 -29.48 -20.12
CA LEU A 165 -15.32 -28.20 -19.81
C LEU A 165 -13.81 -28.20 -20.05
N ALA A 166 -13.16 -29.37 -19.94
CA ALA A 166 -11.74 -29.51 -20.24
C ALA A 166 -11.49 -29.45 -21.76
N ASP A 167 -12.33 -30.10 -22.57
CA ASP A 167 -12.22 -30.12 -24.03
C ASP A 167 -12.31 -28.72 -24.64
N ILE A 168 -13.29 -27.91 -24.22
CA ILE A 168 -13.47 -26.53 -24.70
C ILE A 168 -12.21 -25.67 -24.45
N ARG A 169 -11.51 -25.92 -23.34
CA ARG A 169 -10.35 -25.12 -22.94
C ARG A 169 -9.08 -25.50 -23.72
N SER A 170 -9.03 -26.71 -24.29
CA SER A 170 -7.92 -27.16 -25.15
C SER A 170 -7.88 -26.47 -26.52
N GLY A 171 -8.97 -25.83 -26.95
CA GLY A 171 -9.11 -25.19 -28.26
C GLY A 171 -8.53 -23.76 -28.38
N LEU A 172 -7.79 -23.27 -27.37
CA LEU A 172 -7.13 -21.95 -27.39
C LEU A 172 -5.61 -22.03 -27.63
N GLY A 173 -5.15 -23.12 -28.25
CA GLY A 173 -3.77 -23.29 -28.73
C GLY A 173 -3.59 -22.82 -30.17
#